data_AF-A0A955JCA3-F1
#
_entry.id   AF-A0A955JCA3-F1
#
_cell.length_a   1.000
_cell.length_b   1.000
_cell.length_c   1.000
_cell.angle_alpha   90.00
_cell.angle_beta   90.00
_cell.angle_gamma   90.00
#
_symmetry.space_group_name_H-M   'P 1'
#
loop_
_entity.id
_entity.type
_entity.pdbx_description
1 polymer ?
#
loop_
_entity_poly.entity_id
_entity_poly.type
_entity_poly.pdbx_seq_one_letter_code
_entity_poly.pdbx_strand_id
1 'polypeptide(L)'
;IERAWRDQHPDFESILARSTENVAMQIESLRRIASDFSAYAAFPKTDRKPHSLQEILGPCLELYDNRESSGIDIKLESSLDDDVMVLVDADELRRVFFNLFNNAFEAMPEGGTLSVSSYVLESEDLGEIVELRIKDTGRGIAADVERRLFEPYFTTRSSGTGLGLAICKKTIEGYGGTIQIESEEGRGTTAVIRLPIYRPTEA
;
A
#
# COMPACT_ATOMS: atom_id res chain seq x y z
N ILE A 1 -23.11 15.06 -22.85
CA ILE A 1 -23.42 16.40 -22.29
C ILE A 1 -24.01 17.30 -23.37
N GLU A 2 -23.28 17.59 -24.46
CA GLU A 2 -23.73 18.53 -25.51
C GLU A 2 -25.10 18.16 -26.12
N ARG A 3 -25.35 16.86 -26.37
CA ARG A 3 -26.65 16.35 -26.83
C ARG A 3 -27.77 16.52 -25.79
N ALA A 4 -27.51 16.17 -24.54
CA ALA A 4 -28.47 16.31 -23.44
C ALA A 4 -28.80 17.79 -23.11
N TRP A 5 -27.83 18.70 -23.30
CA TRP A 5 -28.02 20.14 -23.20
C TRP A 5 -28.89 20.67 -24.35
N ARG A 6 -28.57 20.28 -25.60
CA ARG A 6 -29.32 20.67 -26.80
C ARG A 6 -30.77 20.16 -26.78
N ASP A 7 -30.98 18.97 -26.23
CA ASP A 7 -32.30 18.32 -26.17
C ASP A 7 -33.12 18.72 -24.91
N GLN A 8 -32.64 19.67 -24.09
CA GLN A 8 -33.24 20.07 -22.79
C GLN A 8 -33.66 18.86 -21.95
N HIS A 9 -32.80 17.85 -21.89
CA HIS A 9 -33.13 16.60 -21.23
C HIS A 9 -33.45 16.87 -19.74
N PRO A 10 -34.58 16.36 -19.19
CA PRO A 10 -35.00 16.65 -17.81
C PRO A 10 -33.93 16.25 -16.77
N ASP A 11 -33.14 15.22 -17.09
CA ASP A 11 -32.03 14.73 -16.26
C ASP A 11 -30.67 15.39 -16.57
N PHE A 12 -30.64 16.55 -17.25
CA PHE A 12 -29.38 17.18 -17.66
C PHE A 12 -28.44 17.44 -16.47
N GLU A 13 -28.95 17.91 -15.34
CA GLU A 13 -28.13 18.16 -14.15
C GLU A 13 -27.48 16.88 -13.60
N SER A 14 -28.20 15.75 -13.58
CA SER A 14 -27.64 14.48 -13.11
C SER A 14 -26.61 13.91 -14.10
N ILE A 15 -26.85 14.08 -15.41
CA ILE A 15 -25.90 13.71 -16.46
C ILE A 15 -24.63 14.55 -16.37
N LEU A 16 -24.77 15.86 -16.10
CA LEU A 16 -23.66 16.78 -15.92
C LEU A 16 -22.85 16.40 -14.68
N ALA A 17 -23.51 16.23 -13.53
CA ALA A 17 -22.89 15.84 -12.25
C ALA A 17 -22.09 14.53 -12.38
N ARG A 18 -22.69 13.48 -12.95
CA ARG A 18 -22.02 12.19 -13.19
C ARG A 18 -20.83 12.32 -14.14
N SER A 19 -20.93 13.22 -15.12
CA SER A 19 -19.84 13.44 -16.07
C SER A 19 -18.69 14.23 -15.43
N THR A 20 -18.96 15.23 -14.60
CA THR A 20 -17.92 15.92 -13.80
C THR A 20 -17.26 15.00 -12.80
N GLU A 21 -18.02 14.12 -12.15
CA GLU A 21 -17.48 13.11 -11.23
C GLU A 21 -16.58 12.11 -11.97
N ASN A 22 -16.99 11.64 -13.14
CA ASN A 22 -16.16 10.79 -14.01
C ASN A 22 -14.86 11.48 -14.45
N VAL A 23 -14.92 12.77 -14.82
CA VAL A 23 -13.72 13.54 -15.20
C VAL A 23 -12.79 13.72 -14.00
N ALA A 24 -13.33 14.02 -12.81
CA ALA A 24 -12.55 14.13 -11.58
C ALA A 24 -11.85 12.80 -11.25
N MET A 25 -12.56 11.68 -11.33
CA MET A 25 -11.99 10.34 -11.16
C MET A 25 -10.89 10.03 -12.19
N GLN A 26 -11.08 10.43 -13.45
CA GLN A 26 -10.07 10.24 -14.48
C GLN A 26 -8.81 11.11 -14.27
N ILE A 27 -8.97 12.35 -13.80
CA ILE A 27 -7.86 13.24 -13.45
C ILE A 27 -7.05 12.64 -12.30
N GLU A 28 -7.72 12.13 -11.27
CA GLU A 28 -7.04 11.50 -10.13
C GLU A 28 -6.31 10.21 -10.54
N SER A 29 -6.91 9.42 -11.42
CA SER A 29 -6.26 8.24 -12.01
C SER A 29 -5.01 8.63 -12.80
N LEU A 30 -5.09 9.67 -13.65
CA LEU A 30 -3.93 10.17 -14.41
C LEU A 30 -2.83 10.71 -13.50
N ARG A 31 -3.18 11.42 -12.42
CA ARG A 31 -2.22 11.86 -11.40
C ARG A 31 -1.52 10.69 -10.75
N ARG A 32 -2.28 9.65 -10.37
CA ARG A 32 -1.71 8.42 -9.81
C ARG A 32 -0.82 7.69 -10.81
N ILE A 33 -1.24 7.54 -12.07
CA ILE A 33 -0.42 6.95 -13.14
C ILE A 33 0.88 7.74 -13.33
N ALA A 34 0.81 9.07 -13.38
CA ALA A 34 2.00 9.92 -13.53
C ALA A 34 2.93 9.81 -12.31
N SER A 35 2.36 9.73 -11.10
CA SER A 35 3.11 9.50 -9.86
C SER A 35 3.76 8.12 -9.84
N ASP A 36 3.02 7.06 -10.19
CA ASP A 36 3.51 5.68 -10.25
C ASP A 36 4.61 5.54 -11.32
N PHE A 37 4.41 6.14 -12.50
CA PHE A 37 5.39 6.15 -13.58
C PHE A 37 6.65 6.92 -13.19
N SER A 38 6.50 8.09 -12.55
CA SER A 38 7.61 8.87 -12.03
C SER A 38 8.37 8.09 -10.94
N ALA A 39 7.67 7.43 -10.01
CA ALA A 39 8.30 6.58 -9.00
C ALA A 39 8.98 5.34 -9.62
N TYR A 40 8.46 4.81 -10.72
CA TYR A 40 9.05 3.69 -11.43
C TYR A 40 10.30 4.09 -12.23
N ALA A 41 10.25 5.25 -12.91
CA ALA A 41 11.26 5.72 -13.86
C ALA A 41 12.33 6.63 -13.22
N ALA A 42 11.98 7.43 -12.22
CA ALA A 42 12.91 8.25 -11.48
C ALA A 42 13.53 7.41 -10.36
N PHE A 43 14.86 7.36 -10.35
CA PHE A 43 15.60 7.27 -9.10
C PHE A 43 15.63 8.70 -8.55
N PRO A 44 14.70 9.14 -7.66
CA PRO A 44 15.04 10.29 -6.84
C PRO A 44 16.37 10.00 -6.13
N LYS A 45 17.09 11.04 -5.68
CA LYS A 45 18.21 10.79 -4.76
C LYS A 45 17.61 10.19 -3.49
N THR A 46 17.57 8.86 -3.40
CA THR A 46 17.14 8.13 -2.22
C THR A 46 18.05 8.54 -1.06
N ASP A 47 17.49 9.19 -0.05
CA ASP A 47 18.22 9.67 1.12
C ASP A 47 18.09 8.65 2.24
N ARG A 48 18.87 7.56 2.13
CA ARG A 48 18.80 6.46 3.09
C ARG A 48 19.45 6.86 4.41
N LYS A 49 18.68 6.78 5.48
CA LYS A 49 19.13 7.04 6.85
C LYS A 49 18.60 5.95 7.78
N PRO A 50 19.28 5.71 8.91
CA PRO A 50 18.74 4.86 9.96
C PRO A 50 17.45 5.48 10.50
N HIS A 51 16.37 4.71 10.46
CA HIS A 51 15.06 5.10 10.99
C HIS A 51 14.47 3.96 11.80
N SER A 52 13.77 4.31 12.88
CA SER A 52 12.93 3.32 13.58
C SER A 52 11.69 3.03 12.74
N LEU A 53 11.28 1.77 12.67
CA LEU A 53 10.04 1.41 11.97
C LEU A 53 8.81 2.10 12.60
N GLN A 54 8.82 2.28 13.92
CA GLN A 54 7.75 2.96 14.65
C GLN A 54 7.58 4.41 14.20
N GLU A 55 8.68 5.14 13.98
CA GLU A 55 8.66 6.55 13.53
C GLU A 55 8.06 6.71 12.13
N ILE A 56 8.15 5.66 11.30
CA ILE A 56 7.61 5.66 9.95
C ILE A 56 6.16 5.16 9.93
N LEU A 57 5.88 4.05 10.64
CA LEU A 57 4.56 3.41 10.66
C LEU A 57 3.53 4.16 11.49
N GLY A 58 3.92 4.73 12.63
CA GLY A 58 2.99 5.42 13.54
C GLY A 58 2.14 6.48 12.85
N PRO A 59 2.75 7.47 12.17
CA PRO A 59 2.01 8.48 11.42
C PRO A 59 1.15 7.91 10.28
N CYS A 60 1.58 6.80 9.68
CA CYS A 60 0.78 6.14 8.65
C CYS A 60 -0.48 5.52 9.25
N LEU A 61 -0.38 4.86 10.41
CA LEU A 61 -1.52 4.22 11.09
C LEU A 61 -2.54 5.23 11.63
N GLU A 62 -2.09 6.36 12.18
CA GLU A 62 -2.96 7.45 12.68
C GLU A 62 -3.91 8.02 11.61
N LEU A 63 -3.48 8.03 10.35
CA LEU A 63 -4.32 8.47 9.22
C LEU A 63 -5.48 7.52 8.94
N TYR A 64 -5.39 6.27 9.38
CA TYR A 64 -6.43 5.26 9.22
C TYR A 64 -7.24 5.00 10.50
N ASP A 65 -6.67 5.30 11.68
CA ASP A 65 -7.37 5.21 12.97
C ASP A 65 -8.55 6.21 13.06
N ASN A 66 -8.44 7.36 12.40
CA ASN A 66 -9.45 8.42 12.42
C ASN A 66 -10.64 8.22 11.44
N ARG A 67 -10.88 6.99 10.94
CA ARG A 67 -11.92 6.71 9.92
C ARG A 67 -13.25 6.17 10.45
N GLU A 68 -13.68 6.55 11.66
CA GLU A 68 -15.10 6.39 12.09
C GLU A 68 -16.10 6.96 11.06
N SER A 69 -15.68 7.93 10.23
CA SER A 69 -16.53 8.60 9.24
C SER A 69 -16.89 7.76 8.00
N SER A 70 -16.31 6.56 7.82
CA SER A 70 -16.58 5.72 6.64
C SER A 70 -17.65 4.63 6.88
N GLY A 71 -18.11 4.47 8.13
CA GLY A 71 -19.07 3.41 8.51
C GLY A 71 -18.51 1.99 8.51
N ILE A 72 -17.19 1.86 8.42
CA ILE A 72 -16.44 0.60 8.33
C ILE A 72 -15.58 0.51 9.60
N ASP A 73 -15.88 -0.43 10.50
CA ASP A 73 -15.09 -0.67 11.71
C ASP A 73 -13.82 -1.45 11.32
N ILE A 74 -12.67 -0.77 11.38
CA ILE A 74 -11.36 -1.39 11.15
C ILE A 74 -10.55 -1.23 12.41
N LYS A 75 -10.41 -2.35 13.11
CA LYS A 75 -9.57 -2.43 14.29
C LYS A 75 -8.11 -2.45 13.86
N LEU A 76 -7.32 -1.51 14.37
CA LEU A 76 -5.88 -1.48 14.23
C LEU A 76 -5.24 -2.16 15.44
N GLU A 77 -4.39 -3.14 15.18
CA GLU A 77 -3.57 -3.79 16.20
C GLU A 77 -2.11 -3.63 15.82
N SER A 78 -1.32 -2.95 16.64
CA SER A 78 0.11 -2.76 16.41
C SER A 78 0.96 -3.37 17.51
N SER A 79 1.94 -4.19 17.14
CA SER A 79 2.98 -4.70 18.04
C SER A 79 4.33 -4.52 17.36
N LEU A 80 5.02 -3.43 17.70
CA LEU A 80 6.27 -3.03 17.05
C LEU A 80 7.42 -3.02 18.06
N ASP A 81 8.59 -3.49 17.64
CA ASP A 81 9.83 -3.39 18.42
C ASP A 81 10.44 -2.01 18.19
N ASP A 82 10.30 -1.12 19.19
CA ASP A 82 10.69 0.30 19.07
C ASP A 82 12.20 0.52 18.82
N ASP A 83 13.04 -0.43 19.25
CA ASP A 83 14.51 -0.35 19.19
C ASP A 83 15.10 -0.77 17.84
N VAL A 84 14.28 -1.19 16.88
CA VAL A 84 14.76 -1.70 15.59
C VAL A 84 14.91 -0.58 14.58
N MET A 85 16.15 -0.37 14.15
CA MET A 85 16.50 0.60 13.10
C MET A 85 16.68 -0.10 11.75
N VAL A 86 16.23 0.54 10.68
CA VAL A 86 16.45 0.10 9.29
C VAL A 86 17.04 1.24 8.45
N LEU A 87 17.89 0.93 7.47
CA LEU A 87 18.53 1.93 6.60
C LEU A 87 17.70 2.18 5.34
N VAL A 88 16.81 3.17 5.39
CA VAL A 88 15.78 3.41 4.35
C VAL A 88 15.59 4.90 4.06
N ASP A 89 14.94 5.23 2.95
CA ASP A 89 14.32 6.55 2.78
C ASP A 89 12.89 6.49 3.36
N ALA A 90 12.61 7.34 4.34
CA ALA A 90 11.35 7.30 5.08
C ALA A 90 10.14 7.61 4.18
N ASP A 91 10.26 8.49 3.19
CA ASP A 91 9.12 8.85 2.32
C ASP A 91 8.82 7.75 1.30
N GLU A 92 9.85 7.11 0.77
CA GLU A 92 9.68 5.92 -0.07
C GLU A 92 9.04 4.77 0.73
N LEU A 93 9.46 4.53 1.97
CA LEU A 93 8.88 3.47 2.79
C LEU A 93 7.43 3.78 3.22
N ARG A 94 7.10 5.03 3.56
CA ARG A 94 5.70 5.45 3.79
C ARG A 94 4.81 5.17 2.59
N ARG A 95 5.30 5.41 1.36
CA ARG A 95 4.54 5.09 0.13
C ARG A 95 4.27 3.60 0.00
N VAL A 96 5.22 2.75 0.36
CA VAL A 96 5.00 1.28 0.43
C VAL A 96 3.86 0.97 1.39
N PHE A 97 3.92 1.50 2.62
CA PHE A 97 2.88 1.27 3.63
C PHE A 97 1.51 1.77 3.19
N PHE A 98 1.40 2.98 2.64
CA PHE A 98 0.13 3.48 2.12
C PHE A 98 -0.43 2.60 1.00
N ASN A 99 0.42 2.06 0.11
CA ASN A 99 -0.03 1.16 -0.92
C ASN A 99 -0.62 -0.13 -0.32
N LEU A 100 0.08 -0.73 0.65
CA LEU A 100 -0.34 -1.97 1.30
C LEU A 100 -1.61 -1.76 2.15
N PHE A 101 -1.68 -0.67 2.90
CA PHE A 101 -2.86 -0.32 3.68
C PHE A 101 -4.06 -0.11 2.76
N ASN A 102 -3.94 0.72 1.71
CA ASN A 102 -5.03 0.90 0.75
C ASN A 102 -5.47 -0.44 0.14
N ASN A 103 -4.55 -1.36 -0.13
CA ASN A 103 -4.90 -2.70 -0.62
C ASN A 103 -5.70 -3.52 0.40
N ALA A 104 -5.34 -3.45 1.69
CA ALA A 104 -6.07 -4.08 2.77
C ALA A 104 -7.47 -3.47 2.98
N PHE A 105 -7.59 -2.14 3.01
CA PHE A 105 -8.87 -1.44 3.15
C PHE A 105 -9.83 -1.80 2.00
N GLU A 106 -9.33 -1.83 0.76
CA GLU A 106 -10.13 -2.23 -0.40
C GLU A 106 -10.53 -3.72 -0.38
N ALA A 107 -9.81 -4.57 0.36
CA ALA A 107 -10.17 -5.97 0.55
C ALA A 107 -11.23 -6.19 1.64
N MET A 108 -11.51 -5.17 2.45
CA MET A 108 -12.44 -5.20 3.60
C MET A 108 -13.60 -4.18 3.44
N PRO A 109 -14.43 -4.26 2.38
CA PRO A 109 -15.49 -3.29 2.13
C PRO A 109 -16.60 -3.28 3.21
N GLU A 110 -16.75 -4.37 3.96
CA GLU A 110 -17.74 -4.52 5.04
C GLU A 110 -17.12 -4.31 6.44
N GLY A 111 -15.83 -3.96 6.51
CA GLY A 111 -15.08 -3.89 7.76
C GLY A 111 -14.25 -5.14 8.03
N GLY A 112 -13.46 -5.09 9.09
CA GLY A 112 -12.52 -6.15 9.42
C GLY A 112 -11.44 -5.71 10.39
N THR A 113 -10.33 -6.42 10.40
CA THR A 113 -9.18 -6.09 11.26
C THR A 113 -7.95 -5.97 10.39
N LEU A 114 -7.21 -4.87 10.59
CA LEU A 114 -5.88 -4.66 10.02
C LEU A 114 -4.87 -4.75 11.17
N SER A 115 -4.12 -5.84 11.20
CA SER A 115 -3.08 -6.07 12.20
C SER A 115 -1.70 -5.78 11.59
N VAL A 116 -0.87 -5.02 12.30
CA VAL A 116 0.52 -4.73 11.94
C VAL A 116 1.43 -5.23 13.06
N SER A 117 2.32 -6.17 12.77
CA SER A 117 3.28 -6.67 13.76
C SER A 117 4.68 -6.74 13.18
N SER A 118 5.69 -6.50 14.03
CA SER A 118 7.09 -6.72 13.68
C SER A 118 7.71 -7.79 14.56
N TYR A 119 8.66 -8.54 13.99
CA TYR A 119 9.46 -9.54 14.68
C TYR A 119 10.92 -9.42 14.25
N VAL A 120 11.84 -9.44 15.20
CA VAL A 120 13.27 -9.63 14.91
C VAL A 120 13.54 -11.11 14.68
N LEU A 121 14.13 -11.45 13.53
CA LEU A 121 14.44 -12.83 13.12
C LEU A 121 15.87 -12.91 12.61
N GLU A 122 16.47 -14.11 12.70
CA GLU A 122 17.69 -14.42 11.95
C GLU A 122 17.33 -15.00 10.58
N SER A 123 17.96 -14.48 9.54
CA SER A 123 17.88 -14.95 8.16
C SER A 123 19.22 -15.53 7.74
N GLU A 124 19.19 -16.72 7.13
CA GLU A 124 20.41 -17.35 6.60
C GLU A 124 21.10 -16.49 5.54
N ASP A 125 20.34 -15.73 4.75
CA ASP A 125 20.86 -14.92 3.63
C ASP A 125 21.14 -13.46 4.02
N LEU A 126 20.34 -12.90 4.93
CA LEU A 126 20.35 -11.46 5.25
C LEU A 126 20.91 -11.13 6.64
N GLY A 127 21.23 -12.14 7.45
CA GLY A 127 21.61 -11.95 8.86
C GLY A 127 20.42 -11.54 9.72
N GLU A 128 20.64 -10.65 10.67
CA GLU A 128 19.55 -10.15 11.53
C GLU A 128 18.61 -9.24 10.72
N ILE A 129 17.33 -9.62 10.68
CA ILE A 129 16.29 -8.90 9.94
C ILE A 129 15.13 -8.55 10.85
N VAL A 130 14.34 -7.58 10.41
CA VAL A 130 13.01 -7.32 10.94
C VAL A 130 11.97 -7.75 9.92
N GLU A 131 11.07 -8.64 10.34
CA GLU A 131 9.90 -9.05 9.58
C GLU A 131 8.69 -8.25 10.04
N LEU A 132 8.18 -7.39 9.16
CA LEU A 132 6.92 -6.68 9.32
C LEU A 132 5.79 -7.44 8.61
N ARG A 133 4.74 -7.77 9.34
CA ARG A 133 3.52 -8.39 8.84
C ARG A 133 2.37 -7.39 8.88
N ILE A 134 1.76 -7.14 7.73
CA ILE A 134 0.54 -6.33 7.58
C ILE A 134 -0.58 -7.29 7.15
N LYS A 135 -1.48 -7.62 8.06
CA LYS A 135 -2.51 -8.64 7.86
C LYS A 135 -3.90 -8.01 7.86
N ASP A 136 -4.68 -8.29 6.82
CA ASP A 136 -6.11 -7.99 6.77
C ASP A 136 -6.97 -9.26 6.88
N THR A 137 -8.23 -9.07 7.29
CA THR A 137 -9.27 -10.11 7.30
C THR A 137 -10.21 -9.98 6.12
N GLY A 138 -9.74 -9.41 5.00
CA GLY A 138 -10.54 -9.17 3.82
C GLY A 138 -10.85 -10.45 3.04
N ARG A 139 -11.33 -10.27 1.81
CA ARG A 139 -11.70 -11.37 0.92
C ARG A 139 -10.56 -12.31 0.51
N GLY A 140 -9.30 -11.97 0.81
CA GLY A 140 -8.13 -12.71 0.35
C GLY A 140 -7.95 -12.70 -1.19
N ILE A 141 -7.02 -13.51 -1.66
CA ILE A 141 -6.57 -13.57 -3.06
C ILE A 141 -6.50 -15.03 -3.50
N ALA A 142 -7.02 -15.32 -4.69
CA ALA A 142 -6.91 -16.64 -5.30
C ALA A 142 -5.44 -16.97 -5.68
N ALA A 143 -5.04 -18.23 -5.53
CA ALA A 143 -3.64 -18.65 -5.68
C ALA A 143 -3.04 -18.41 -7.09
N ASP A 144 -3.87 -18.37 -8.13
CA ASP A 144 -3.46 -18.07 -9.51
C ASP A 144 -3.17 -16.56 -9.70
N VAL A 145 -3.89 -15.70 -8.97
CA VAL A 145 -3.70 -14.25 -8.93
C VAL A 145 -2.46 -13.89 -8.11
N GLU A 146 -2.25 -14.57 -6.97
CA GLU A 146 -1.17 -14.31 -6.02
C GLU A 146 0.22 -14.26 -6.69
N ARG A 147 0.50 -15.23 -7.57
CA ARG A 147 1.79 -15.35 -8.27
C ARG A 147 2.14 -14.17 -9.16
N ARG A 148 1.12 -13.40 -9.56
CA ARG A 148 1.23 -12.32 -10.53
C ARG A 148 1.11 -10.94 -9.89
N LEU A 149 0.85 -10.86 -8.58
CA LEU A 149 0.60 -9.60 -7.87
C LEU A 149 1.73 -8.56 -8.00
N PHE A 150 2.96 -9.02 -8.17
CA PHE A 150 4.13 -8.16 -8.35
C PHE A 150 4.51 -7.90 -9.81
N GLU A 151 3.79 -8.49 -10.78
CA GLU A 151 3.99 -8.19 -12.20
C GLU A 151 3.53 -6.75 -12.49
N PRO A 152 4.37 -5.91 -13.12
CA PRO A 152 3.95 -4.58 -13.52
C PRO A 152 2.69 -4.63 -14.40
N TYR A 153 1.76 -3.71 -14.15
CA TYR A 153 0.48 -3.58 -14.84
C TYR A 153 -0.52 -4.72 -14.62
N PHE A 154 -0.20 -5.70 -13.78
CA PHE A 154 -1.17 -6.69 -13.35
C PHE A 154 -2.08 -6.09 -12.28
N THR A 155 -3.39 -6.14 -12.52
CA THR A 155 -4.38 -5.73 -11.53
C THR A 155 -5.69 -6.48 -11.75
N THR A 156 -6.36 -6.81 -10.66
CA THR A 156 -7.74 -7.30 -10.67
C THR A 156 -8.75 -6.16 -10.50
N ARG A 157 -8.29 -4.90 -10.40
CA ARG A 157 -9.13 -3.71 -10.18
C ARG A 157 -9.45 -3.03 -11.50
N SER A 158 -10.71 -2.65 -11.67
CA SER A 158 -11.20 -1.92 -12.85
C SER A 158 -10.57 -0.54 -13.03
N SER A 159 -10.12 0.09 -11.95
CA SER A 159 -9.52 1.42 -11.95
C SER A 159 -8.05 1.43 -11.53
N GLY A 160 -7.42 0.27 -11.27
CA GLY A 160 -6.03 0.19 -10.78
C GLY A 160 -5.00 0.33 -11.90
N THR A 161 -3.83 0.92 -11.60
CA THR A 161 -2.70 1.00 -12.55
C THR A 161 -1.92 -0.31 -12.64
N GLY A 162 -2.05 -1.18 -11.63
CA GLY A 162 -1.26 -2.41 -11.49
C GLY A 162 0.23 -2.16 -11.20
N LEU A 163 0.63 -0.93 -10.85
CA LEU A 163 2.02 -0.60 -10.56
C LEU A 163 2.35 -0.59 -9.07
N GLY A 164 1.35 -0.44 -8.20
CA GLY A 164 1.54 -0.27 -6.76
C GLY A 164 2.43 -1.33 -6.11
N LEU A 165 2.04 -2.60 -6.18
CA LEU A 165 2.81 -3.70 -5.59
C LEU A 165 4.17 -3.91 -6.28
N ALA A 166 4.27 -3.69 -7.59
CA ALA A 166 5.53 -3.76 -8.31
C ALA A 166 6.52 -2.68 -7.84
N ILE A 167 6.04 -1.47 -7.56
CA ILE A 167 6.83 -0.38 -6.95
C ILE A 167 7.23 -0.77 -5.53
N CYS A 168 6.30 -1.28 -4.71
CA CYS A 168 6.62 -1.76 -3.36
C CYS A 168 7.75 -2.78 -3.38
N LYS A 169 7.69 -3.76 -4.27
CA LYS A 169 8.74 -4.76 -4.44
C LYS A 169 10.08 -4.14 -4.80
N LYS A 170 10.12 -3.29 -5.84
CA LYS A 170 11.36 -2.62 -6.26
C LYS A 170 11.96 -1.76 -5.13
N THR A 171 11.13 -1.06 -4.36
CA THR A 171 11.57 -0.24 -3.22
C THR A 171 12.17 -1.11 -2.12
N ILE A 172 11.48 -2.16 -1.68
CA ILE A 172 11.96 -3.04 -0.60
C ILE A 172 13.22 -3.81 -1.02
N GLU A 173 13.26 -4.35 -2.24
CA GLU A 173 14.47 -4.98 -2.79
C GLU A 173 15.62 -3.98 -2.91
N GLY A 174 15.32 -2.72 -3.23
CA GLY A 174 16.30 -1.64 -3.23
C GLY A 174 16.98 -1.45 -1.87
N TYR A 175 16.30 -1.73 -0.77
CA TYR A 175 16.83 -1.70 0.59
C TYR A 175 17.52 -3.00 1.03
N GLY A 176 17.69 -3.97 0.13
CA GLY A 176 18.22 -5.29 0.47
C GLY A 176 17.22 -6.17 1.22
N GLY A 177 15.95 -5.81 1.20
CA GLY A 177 14.87 -6.57 1.82
C GLY A 177 14.12 -7.46 0.85
N THR A 178 13.08 -8.11 1.36
CA THR A 178 12.12 -8.88 0.55
C THR A 178 10.69 -8.52 0.91
N ILE A 179 9.78 -8.65 -0.04
CA ILE A 179 8.33 -8.53 0.19
C ILE A 179 7.62 -9.72 -0.43
N GLN A 180 6.68 -10.29 0.32
CA GLN A 180 5.85 -11.43 -0.07
C GLN A 180 4.40 -11.17 0.31
N ILE A 181 3.47 -11.86 -0.38
CA ILE A 181 2.06 -11.88 -0.04
C ILE A 181 1.70 -13.32 0.32
N GLU A 182 1.11 -13.53 1.49
CA GLU A 182 0.52 -14.79 1.91
C GLU A 182 -0.99 -14.57 1.98
N SER A 183 -1.77 -15.29 1.17
CA SER A 183 -3.23 -15.09 1.14
C SER A 183 -3.98 -16.40 0.96
N GLU A 184 -5.19 -16.43 1.52
CA GLU A 184 -6.17 -17.49 1.27
C GLU A 184 -7.51 -16.83 0.95
N GLU A 185 -8.11 -17.22 -0.17
CA GLU A 185 -9.41 -16.74 -0.60
C GLU A 185 -10.47 -16.97 0.49
N GLY A 186 -11.17 -15.90 0.85
CA GLY A 186 -12.16 -15.88 1.94
C GLY A 186 -11.59 -15.76 3.35
N ARG A 187 -10.27 -15.70 3.56
CA ARG A 187 -9.66 -15.58 4.90
C ARG A 187 -8.84 -14.32 5.12
N GLY A 188 -8.36 -13.68 4.07
CA GLY A 188 -7.60 -12.42 4.13
C GLY A 188 -6.22 -12.51 3.49
N THR A 189 -5.45 -11.45 3.66
CA THR A 189 -4.12 -11.29 3.05
C THR A 189 -3.13 -10.83 4.10
N THR A 190 -1.90 -11.34 4.03
CA THR A 190 -0.77 -10.87 4.82
C THR A 190 0.35 -10.43 3.89
N ALA A 191 0.72 -9.16 3.93
CA ALA A 191 1.94 -8.67 3.32
C ALA A 191 3.09 -8.84 4.32
N VAL A 192 4.13 -9.59 3.91
CA VAL A 192 5.31 -9.88 4.73
C VAL A 192 6.49 -9.13 4.13
N ILE A 193 6.98 -8.12 4.84
CA ILE A 193 8.18 -7.34 4.47
C ILE A 193 9.31 -7.76 5.39
N ARG A 194 10.49 -8.06 4.85
CA ARG A 194 11.71 -8.33 5.60
C ARG A 194 12.75 -7.30 5.23
N LEU A 195 13.34 -6.62 6.22
CA LEU A 195 14.40 -5.63 6.01
C LEU A 195 15.61 -5.98 6.89
N PRO A 196 16.85 -5.80 6.40
CA PRO A 196 18.04 -5.92 7.25
C PRO A 196 18.02 -4.90 8.40
N ILE A 197 18.34 -5.36 9.62
CA ILE A 197 18.48 -4.45 10.75
C ILE A 197 19.76 -3.65 10.59
N TYR A 198 19.65 -2.33 10.74
CA TYR A 198 20.78 -1.44 10.81
C TYR A 198 21.35 -1.46 12.22
N ARG A 199 22.54 -2.05 12.37
CA ARG A 199 23.38 -1.89 13.56
C ARG A 199 24.41 -0.79 13.25
N PRO A 200 24.46 0.31 14.01
CA PRO A 200 25.60 1.22 13.92
C PRO A 200 26.85 0.41 14.24
N THR A 201 27.84 0.40 13.35
CA THR A 201 29.14 -0.14 13.69
C THR A 201 29.70 0.71 14.82
N GLU A 202 29.83 0.15 16.03
CA GLU A 202 30.60 0.79 17.10
C GLU A 202 32.02 1.05 16.56
N ALA A 203 32.44 2.31 16.60
CA ALA A 203 33.78 2.75 16.20
C ALA A 203 34.79 2.53 17.32
#